data_AF-A0A256GFB6-F1
#
_entry.id   AF-A0A256GFB6-F1
#
_cell.length_a   1.000
_cell.length_b   1.000
_cell.length_c   1.000
_cell.angle_alpha   90.00
_cell.angle_beta   90.00
_cell.angle_gamma   90.00
#
_symmetry.space_group_name_H-M   'P 1'
#
loop_
_entity.id
_entity.type
_entity.pdbx_description
1 polymer ?
#
loop_
_entity_poly.entity_id
_entity_poly.type
_entity_poly.pdbx_seq_one_letter_code
_entity_poly.pdbx_strand_id
1 'polypeptide(L)' 'MAVRLFGDRASVSVNGNAAIDLPSIGKEGTTYSNGRQTLTIIQGRLSWGVGRAVPSACKGG' A
#
# COMPACT_ATOMS: atom_id res chain seq x y z
N MET A 1 8.43 -2.63 -11.96
CA MET A 1 7.91 -2.84 -10.58
C MET A 1 7.50 -4.30 -10.46
N ALA A 2 7.80 -4.93 -9.33
CA ALA A 2 7.41 -6.31 -9.03
C ALA A 2 6.49 -6.33 -7.81
N VAL A 3 5.45 -7.16 -7.84
CA VAL A 3 4.47 -7.30 -6.77
C VAL A 3 4.22 -8.78 -6.46
N ARG A 4 4.17 -9.11 -5.17
CA ARG A 4 3.80 -10.43 -4.67
C ARG A 4 2.66 -10.28 -3.65
N LEU A 5 1.58 -11.03 -3.83
CA LEU A 5 0.40 -10.98 -2.96
C LEU A 5 0.40 -12.21 -2.05
N PHE A 6 0.13 -11.99 -0.75
CA PHE A 6 0.08 -13.03 0.27
C PHE A 6 -1.30 -13.18 0.92
N GLY A 7 -2.31 -12.47 0.40
CA GLY A 7 -3.65 -12.41 0.98
C GLY A 7 -3.79 -11.23 1.93
N ASP A 8 -3.18 -11.31 3.11
CA ASP A 8 -3.24 -10.26 4.13
C ASP A 8 -2.25 -9.10 3.89
N ARG A 9 -1.28 -9.28 3.00
CA ARG A 9 -0.25 -8.30 2.68
C ARG A 9 0.25 -8.42 1.24
N ALA A 10 0.90 -7.37 0.76
CA ALA A 10 1.55 -7.30 -0.53
C ALA A 10 3.00 -6.85 -0.37
N SER A 11 3.92 -7.53 -1.05
CA SER A 11 5.33 -7.13 -1.10
C SER A 11 5.63 -6.48 -2.45
N VAL A 12 6.13 -5.24 -2.42
CA VAL A 12 6.30 -4.40 -3.62
C VAL A 12 7.75 -3.95 -3.75
N SER A 13 8.39 -4.28 -4.87
CA SER A 13 9.69 -3.75 -5.26
C SER A 13 9.55 -2.77 -6.43
N VAL A 14 10.03 -1.56 -6.24
CA VAL A 14 10.04 -0.50 -7.25
C VAL A 14 11.46 -0.33 -7.78
N ASN A 15 11.64 -0.42 -9.10
CA ASN A 15 12.92 -0.26 -9.78
C ASN A 15 14.06 -1.16 -9.26
N GLY A 16 13.74 -2.37 -8.75
CA GLY A 16 14.74 -3.30 -8.23
C GLY A 16 15.26 -2.96 -6.83
N ASN A 17 14.71 -1.93 -6.18
CA ASN A 17 15.00 -1.63 -4.78
C ASN A 17 14.45 -2.70 -3.83
N ALA A 18 14.89 -2.65 -2.58
CA ALA A 18 14.38 -3.49 -1.51
C ALA A 18 12.83 -3.48 -1.49
N ALA A 19 12.26 -4.69 -1.36
CA ALA A 19 10.82 -4.83 -1.34
C ALA A 19 10.23 -4.20 -0.08
N ILE A 20 9.09 -3.56 -0.24
CA ILE A 20 8.32 -2.92 0.84
C ILE A 20 7.08 -3.78 1.06
N ASP A 21 6.91 -4.26 2.28
CA ASP A 21 5.70 -4.96 2.67
C ASP A 21 4.60 -3.96 3.06
N LEU A 22 3.46 -4.12 2.44
CA LEU A 22 2.26 -3.33 2.66
C LEU A 22 1.16 -4.24 3.20
N PRO A 23 0.64 -4.00 4.41
CA PRO A 23 -0.50 -4.74 4.92
C PRO A 23 -1.76 -4.37 4.14
N SER A 24 -2.70 -5.32 4.03
CA SER A 24 -4.02 -5.10 3.47
C SER A 24 -4.80 -4.14 4.37
N ILE A 25 -5.40 -3.12 3.76
CA ILE A 25 -6.26 -2.16 4.42
C ILE A 25 -7.65 -2.20 3.78
N GLY A 26 -8.68 -2.21 4.62
CA GLY A 26 -10.08 -2.35 4.17
C GLY A 26 -10.55 -3.79 4.09
N LYS A 27 -11.79 -3.98 3.61
CA LYS A 27 -12.50 -5.28 3.67
C LYS A 27 -12.28 -6.17 2.45
N GLU A 28 -11.91 -5.59 1.31
CA GLU A 28 -11.89 -6.31 0.02
C GLU A 28 -10.53 -6.93 -0.32
N GLY A 29 -9.47 -6.68 0.46
CA GLY A 29 -8.13 -7.21 0.14
C GLY A 29 -7.51 -6.62 -1.13
N THR A 30 -8.06 -5.51 -1.63
CA THR A 30 -7.64 -4.86 -2.89
C THR A 30 -6.78 -3.62 -2.66
N THR A 31 -6.69 -3.14 -1.42
CA THR A 31 -5.88 -1.98 -1.06
C THR A 31 -4.86 -2.40 -0.02
N TYR A 32 -3.59 -2.06 -0.23
CA TYR A 32 -2.50 -2.34 0.68
C TYR A 32 -1.76 -1.04 0.98
N SER A 33 -1.49 -0.73 2.24
CA SER A 33 -0.82 0.52 2.60
C SER A 33 -0.12 0.43 3.94
N ASN A 34 1.04 1.09 4.04
CA ASN A 34 1.75 1.29 5.30
C ASN A 34 1.68 2.76 5.77
N GLY A 35 0.75 3.54 5.22
CA GLY A 35 0.57 4.98 5.51
C GLY A 35 1.49 5.92 4.72
N ARG A 36 2.57 5.43 4.10
CA ARG A 36 3.44 6.22 3.20
C ARG A 36 3.30 5.78 1.75
N GLN A 37 3.23 4.48 1.52
CA GLN A 37 2.99 3.90 0.21
C GLN A 37 1.66 3.17 0.20
N THR A 38 0.96 3.27 -0.93
CA THR A 38 -0.33 2.63 -1.13
C THR A 38 -0.34 1.94 -2.48
N LEU A 39 -0.70 0.66 -2.46
CA LEU A 39 -0.97 -0.16 -3.62
C LEU A 39 -2.48 -0.40 -3.67
N THR A 40 -3.10 -0.11 -4.81
CA THR A 40 -4.52 -0.39 -5.04
C THR A 40 -4.68 -1.25 -6.28
N ILE A 41 -5.49 -2.30 -6.19
CA ILE A 41 -5.78 -3.22 -7.28
C ILE A 41 -7.29 -3.20 -7.52
N ILE A 42 -7.74 -2.45 -8.54
CA ILE A 42 -9.15 -2.32 -8.88
C ILE A 42 -9.34 -2.88 -10.29
N GLN A 43 -10.23 -3.87 -10.44
CA GLN A 43 -10.58 -4.46 -11.75
C GLN A 43 -9.36 -4.91 -12.56
N GLY A 44 -8.37 -5.53 -11.91
CA GLY A 44 -7.13 -5.98 -12.55
C GLY A 44 -6.15 -4.86 -12.91
N ARG A 45 -6.49 -3.59 -12.64
CA ARG A 45 -5.56 -2.46 -12.77
C ARG A 45 -4.84 -2.24 -11.46
N LEU A 46 -3.52 -2.19 -11.57
CA LEU A 46 -2.63 -1.89 -10.48
C LEU A 46 -2.32 -0.38 -10.47
N SER A 47 -2.54 0.26 -9.33
CA SER A 47 -2.16 1.65 -9.08
C SER A 47 -1.19 1.72 -7.90
N TRP A 48 -0.09 2.45 -8.08
CA TRP A 48 0.92 2.68 -7.06
C TRP A 48 0.95 4.16 -6.70
N GLY A 49 0.71 4.46 -5.42
CA GLY A 49 0.78 5.80 -4.87
C GLY A 49 1.85 5.90 -3.79
N VAL A 50 2.64 6.96 -3.82
CA VAL A 50 3.48 7.37 -2.69
C VAL A 50 2.81 8.59 -2.08
N GLY A 51 2.15 8.40 -0.94
CA GLY A 51 1.55 9.48 -0.19
C GLY A 51 2.63 10.39 0.37
N ARG A 52 2.44 11.70 0.23
CA ARG A 52 3.06 12.65 1.16
C ARG A 52 2.33 12.42 2.48
N ALA A 53 3.03 11.97 3.53
CA ALA A 53 2.39 11.73 4.84
C ALA A 53 1.51 12.93 5.19
N VAL A 54 0.19 12.76 5.16
CA VAL A 54 -0.75 13.80 5.58
C VAL A 54 -0.75 13.68 7.09
N PRO A 55 -0.27 14.69 7.85
CA PRO A 55 -0.32 14.61 9.30
C PRO A 55 -1.78 14.47 9.70
N SER A 56 -2.13 13.35 10.33
CA SER A 56 -3.40 13.21 11.02
C SER A 56 -3.39 14.25 12.14
N ALA A 57 -4.26 15.26 12.07
CA ALA A 57 -4.43 16.17 13.18
C ALA A 57 -4.89 15.35 14.39
N CYS A 58 -4.05 15.23 15.41
CA CYS A 58 -4.46 14.73 16.71
C CYS A 58 -5.59 15.65 17.19
N LYS A 59 -6.83 15.15 17.27
CA LYS A 59 -7.84 15.79 18.13
C LYS A 59 -7.42 15.50 19.56
N GLY A 60 -6.67 16.43 20.15
CA GLY A 60 -6.36 16.43 21.57
C GLY A 60 -7.48 17.11 22.37
N GLY A 61 -7.72 16.55 23.56
CA GLY A 61 -8.34 17.23 24.71
C GLY A 61 -9.85 17.16 24.78
#